data_AF-A0A7X7S8Z5-F1
#
_entry.id   AF-A0A7X7S8Z5-F1
#
_cell.length_a   1.000
_cell.length_b   1.000
_cell.length_c   1.000
_cell.angle_alpha   90.00
_cell.angle_beta   90.00
_cell.angle_gamma   90.00
#
_symmetry.space_group_name_H-M   'P 1'
#
loop_
_entity.id
_entity.type
_entity.pdbx_description
1 polymer ?
#
loop_
_entity_poly.entity_id
_entity_poly.type
_entity_poly.pdbx_seq_one_letter_code
_entity_poly.pdbx_strand_id
1 'polypeptide(L)'
;MFKKIGAILLTIFISLTLASCINTNGIPKFAQDKIKTDFLNYLHSYGNYDFVEEDMKILKHYATFGGTYILKMNRDSIDTIHEIIIEDKVLLFEDTNTPVAWKSGKFYELRDAYFDGVLSLKNVEELEAIFLKEERVQKVTFNNIDSSS
;
A
#
# COMPACT_ATOMS: atom_id res chain seq x y z
N MET A 1 -15.44 -24.98 -58.81
CA MET A 1 -15.75 -25.17 -57.37
C MET A 1 -14.46 -25.53 -56.64
N PHE A 2 -13.88 -24.58 -55.90
CA PHE A 2 -12.72 -24.83 -55.04
C PHE A 2 -13.00 -24.27 -53.64
N LYS A 3 -12.87 -25.12 -52.63
CA LYS A 3 -12.93 -24.80 -51.20
C LYS A 3 -11.75 -23.92 -50.81
N LYS A 4 -11.96 -22.88 -49.99
CA LYS A 4 -11.00 -22.47 -48.93
C LYS A 4 -11.76 -21.92 -47.73
N ILE A 5 -11.55 -22.61 -46.62
CA ILE A 5 -11.98 -22.25 -45.26
C ILE A 5 -11.21 -20.98 -44.89
N GLY A 6 -11.92 -19.87 -44.72
CA GLY A 6 -11.35 -18.63 -44.21
C GLY A 6 -11.12 -18.76 -42.72
N ALA A 7 -9.86 -18.97 -42.33
CA ALA A 7 -9.44 -19.01 -40.94
C ALA A 7 -9.68 -17.64 -40.27
N ILE A 8 -10.35 -17.69 -39.12
CA ILE A 8 -10.59 -16.60 -38.18
C ILE A 8 -9.23 -16.14 -37.64
N LEU A 9 -8.81 -14.91 -37.96
CA LEU A 9 -7.72 -14.24 -37.25
C LEU A 9 -8.29 -13.55 -36.02
N LEU A 10 -8.36 -14.29 -34.92
CA LEU A 10 -8.58 -13.74 -33.58
C LEU A 10 -7.23 -13.22 -33.07
N THR A 11 -6.95 -11.94 -33.31
CA THR A 11 -5.74 -11.29 -32.77
C THR A 11 -5.97 -11.01 -31.29
N ILE A 12 -5.54 -11.94 -30.44
CA ILE A 12 -5.52 -11.76 -28.98
C ILE A 12 -4.38 -10.79 -28.66
N PHE A 13 -4.71 -9.52 -28.43
CA PHE A 13 -3.83 -8.58 -27.75
C PHE A 13 -3.71 -9.03 -26.28
N ILE A 14 -2.73 -9.90 -25.99
CA ILE A 14 -2.30 -10.16 -24.62
C ILE A 14 -1.51 -8.91 -24.19
N SER A 15 -2.23 -7.94 -23.63
CA SER A 15 -1.60 -6.86 -22.87
C SER A 15 -0.95 -7.50 -21.65
N LEU A 16 0.37 -7.66 -21.73
CA LEU A 16 1.23 -8.01 -20.61
C LEU A 16 1.23 -6.79 -19.66
N THR A 17 0.15 -6.64 -18.92
CA THR A 17 0.13 -5.72 -17.78
C THR A 17 1.07 -6.35 -16.76
N LEU A 18 2.16 -5.65 -16.45
CA LEU A 18 2.92 -5.89 -15.23
C LEU A 18 1.93 -5.70 -14.09
N ALA A 19 1.26 -6.78 -13.69
CA ALA A 19 0.62 -6.85 -12.40
C ALA A 19 1.76 -6.83 -11.39
N SER A 20 2.24 -5.64 -11.03
CA SER A 20 2.86 -5.43 -9.73
C SER A 20 1.92 -6.10 -8.75
N CYS A 21 2.35 -7.19 -8.15
CA CYS A 21 1.55 -7.96 -7.21
C CYS A 21 1.23 -7.03 -6.04
N ILE A 22 0.11 -6.32 -6.14
CA ILE A 22 -0.44 -5.52 -5.06
C ILE A 22 -0.77 -6.55 -3.98
N ASN A 23 0.02 -6.57 -2.90
CA ASN A 23 -0.21 -7.48 -1.80
C ASN A 23 -1.35 -6.94 -0.95
N THR A 24 -2.59 -7.11 -1.42
CA THR A 24 -3.82 -6.93 -0.64
C THR A 24 -4.21 -8.21 0.11
N ASN A 25 -3.32 -9.22 0.17
CA ASN A 25 -3.62 -10.46 0.88
C ASN A 25 -3.95 -10.13 2.34
N GLY A 26 -5.12 -10.56 2.80
CA GLY A 26 -5.61 -10.31 4.16
C GLY A 26 -6.62 -9.15 4.29
N ILE A 27 -6.93 -8.41 3.23
CA ILE A 27 -8.01 -7.41 3.24
C ILE A 27 -9.22 -7.95 2.46
N PRO A 28 -10.39 -8.17 3.11
CA PRO A 28 -11.61 -8.55 2.41
C PRO A 28 -11.99 -7.55 1.32
N LYS A 29 -12.53 -8.03 0.19
CA LYS A 29 -12.86 -7.16 -0.96
C LYS A 29 -13.77 -5.97 -0.59
N PHE A 30 -14.82 -6.22 0.20
CA PHE A 30 -15.72 -5.17 0.68
C PHE A 30 -14.99 -4.09 1.50
N ALA A 31 -13.97 -4.48 2.27
CA ALA A 31 -13.17 -3.55 3.05
C ALA A 31 -12.23 -2.75 2.15
N GLN A 32 -11.66 -3.36 1.10
CA GLN A 32 -10.81 -2.65 0.14
C GLN A 32 -11.55 -1.51 -0.56
N ASP A 33 -12.78 -1.76 -1.03
CA ASP A 33 -13.56 -0.74 -1.73
C ASP A 33 -13.91 0.40 -0.77
N LYS A 34 -14.33 0.07 0.46
CA LYS A 34 -14.59 1.07 1.52
C LYS A 34 -13.34 1.89 1.90
N ILE A 35 -12.20 1.23 2.08
CA ILE A 35 -10.91 1.86 2.38
C ILE A 35 -10.55 2.91 1.33
N LYS A 36 -10.75 2.61 0.04
CA LYS A 36 -10.46 3.56 -1.04
C LYS A 36 -11.36 4.79 -0.99
N THR A 37 -12.67 4.59 -0.84
CA THR A 37 -13.61 5.70 -0.71
C THR A 37 -13.31 6.56 0.52
N ASP A 38 -13.04 5.93 1.67
CA ASP A 38 -12.70 6.63 2.90
C ASP A 38 -11.37 7.39 2.77
N PHE A 39 -10.42 6.86 1.99
CA PHE A 39 -9.12 7.51 1.79
C PHE A 39 -9.22 8.73 0.88
N LEU A 40 -10.06 8.67 -0.16
CA LEU A 40 -10.36 9.82 -0.99
C LEU A 40 -10.96 10.96 -0.14
N ASN A 41 -11.94 10.64 0.70
CA ASN A 41 -12.54 11.60 1.62
C ASN A 41 -11.52 12.16 2.62
N TYR A 42 -10.59 11.32 3.11
CA TYR A 42 -9.48 11.77 3.94
C TYR A 42 -8.61 12.78 3.18
N LEU A 43 -8.15 12.49 1.97
CA LEU A 43 -7.34 13.42 1.16
C LEU A 43 -8.07 14.74 0.88
N HIS A 44 -9.36 14.68 0.53
CA HIS A 44 -10.22 15.85 0.31
C HIS A 44 -10.38 16.70 1.57
N SER A 45 -10.38 16.09 2.76
CA SER A 45 -10.43 16.84 4.03
C SER A 45 -9.18 17.68 4.29
N TYR A 46 -8.05 17.37 3.64
CA TYR A 46 -6.82 18.15 3.65
C TYR A 46 -6.67 19.06 2.42
N GLY A 47 -7.71 19.20 1.59
CA GLY A 47 -7.71 20.07 0.41
C GLY A 47 -7.15 19.46 -0.87
N ASN A 48 -6.81 18.16 -0.87
CA ASN A 48 -6.25 17.48 -2.04
C ASN A 48 -7.35 17.00 -3.00
N TYR A 49 -8.04 17.94 -3.65
CA TYR A 49 -9.19 17.63 -4.52
C TYR A 49 -8.83 17.15 -5.93
N ASP A 50 -7.54 17.14 -6.28
CA ASP A 50 -7.06 16.67 -7.58
C ASP A 50 -7.19 15.15 -7.75
N PHE A 51 -7.26 14.41 -6.63
CA PHE A 51 -7.48 12.97 -6.63
C PHE A 51 -8.95 12.63 -6.86
N VAL A 52 -9.17 11.57 -7.66
CA VAL A 52 -10.47 10.93 -7.88
C VAL A 52 -10.46 9.47 -7.43
N GLU A 53 -11.62 8.81 -7.50
CA GLU A 53 -11.79 7.44 -7.01
C GLU A 53 -10.87 6.44 -7.74
N GLU A 54 -10.63 6.65 -9.04
CA GLU A 54 -9.79 5.82 -9.88
C GLU A 54 -8.30 5.85 -9.47
N ASP A 55 -7.86 6.93 -8.81
CA ASP A 55 -6.50 7.09 -8.33
C ASP A 55 -6.23 6.30 -7.04
N MET A 56 -7.31 5.91 -6.33
CA MET A 56 -7.22 5.27 -5.02
C MET A 56 -6.77 3.82 -5.13
N LYS A 57 -5.52 3.61 -4.74
CA LYS A 57 -4.86 2.30 -4.76
C LYS A 57 -4.27 2.00 -3.39
N ILE A 58 -4.59 0.83 -2.87
CA ILE A 58 -3.84 0.22 -1.78
C ILE A 58 -2.55 -0.31 -2.42
N LEU A 59 -1.43 0.35 -2.15
CA LEU A 59 -0.12 -0.07 -2.66
C LEU A 59 0.40 -1.27 -1.86
N LYS A 60 0.13 -1.28 -0.55
CA LYS A 60 0.61 -2.32 0.35
C LYS A 60 -0.25 -2.49 1.59
N HIS A 61 -0.39 -3.73 2.04
CA HIS A 61 -0.92 -4.09 3.35
C HIS A 61 0.23 -4.60 4.23
N TYR A 62 0.43 -3.96 5.39
CA TYR A 62 1.49 -4.35 6.33
C TYR A 62 0.97 -5.28 7.41
N ALA A 63 -0.15 -4.93 8.05
CA ALA A 63 -0.71 -5.69 9.16
C ALA A 63 -2.18 -5.33 9.43
N THR A 64 -2.88 -6.25 10.11
CA THR A 64 -4.22 -6.03 10.66
C THR A 64 -4.20 -6.28 12.17
N PHE A 65 -4.63 -5.30 12.96
CA PHE A 65 -4.72 -5.37 14.42
C PHE A 65 -6.12 -5.04 14.90
N GLY A 66 -6.90 -6.05 15.32
CA GLY A 66 -8.24 -5.82 15.88
C GLY A 66 -9.13 -4.94 14.99
N GLY A 67 -9.12 -5.17 13.68
CA GLY A 67 -9.87 -4.39 12.69
C GLY A 67 -9.22 -3.06 12.25
N THR A 68 -8.05 -2.71 12.79
CA THR A 68 -7.20 -1.63 12.27
C THR A 68 -6.33 -2.19 11.16
N TYR A 69 -6.34 -1.58 9.98
CA TYR A 69 -5.51 -1.98 8.84
C TYR A 69 -4.38 -0.99 8.64
N ILE A 70 -3.15 -1.48 8.56
CA ILE A 70 -1.96 -0.66 8.32
C ILE A 70 -1.59 -0.75 6.85
N LEU A 71 -1.73 0.37 6.14
CA LEU A 71 -1.79 0.41 4.70
C LEU A 71 -0.85 1.46 4.15
N LYS A 72 -0.26 1.16 3.00
CA LYS A 72 0.31 2.17 2.12
C LYS A 72 -0.71 2.49 1.05
N MET A 73 -1.10 3.76 0.96
CA MET A 73 -2.04 4.25 -0.03
C MET A 73 -1.33 5.13 -1.05
N ASN A 74 -1.84 5.18 -2.28
CA ASN A 74 -1.37 6.11 -3.28
C ASN A 74 -1.80 7.55 -2.92
N ARG A 75 -0.86 8.48 -2.71
CA ARG A 75 -1.17 9.86 -2.27
C ARG A 75 -0.22 10.96 -2.79
N ASP A 76 0.47 10.74 -3.92
CA ASP A 76 1.48 11.64 -4.53
C ASP A 76 2.25 12.51 -3.52
N SER A 77 2.83 11.88 -2.50
CA SER A 77 3.70 12.58 -1.58
C SER A 77 5.05 12.84 -2.26
N ILE A 78 5.50 14.09 -2.30
CA ILE A 78 6.86 14.47 -2.67
C ILE A 78 7.77 14.45 -1.43
N ASP A 79 7.17 14.61 -0.24
CA ASP A 79 7.88 14.66 1.03
C ASP A 79 8.17 13.25 1.53
N THR A 80 9.46 12.95 1.63
CA THR A 80 9.97 11.66 2.06
C THR A 80 10.12 11.64 3.58
N ILE A 81 8.98 11.50 4.28
CA ILE A 81 9.03 11.16 5.71
C ILE A 81 9.41 9.69 5.76
N HIS A 82 10.68 9.39 6.02
CA HIS A 82 11.17 8.02 6.13
C HIS A 82 11.13 7.46 7.55
N GLU A 83 10.82 8.30 8.53
CA GLU A 83 10.95 8.00 9.94
C GLU A 83 9.76 8.54 10.71
N ILE A 84 9.14 7.67 11.50
CA ILE A 84 8.14 8.06 12.50
C ILE A 84 8.61 7.53 13.85
N ILE A 85 8.77 8.43 14.81
CA ILE A 85 9.11 8.09 16.19
C ILE A 85 7.83 8.05 17.02
N ILE A 86 7.59 6.93 17.69
CA ILE A 86 6.48 6.74 18.64
C ILE A 86 7.07 6.16 19.92
N GLU A 87 7.00 6.92 21.02
CA GLU A 87 7.73 6.60 22.26
C GLU A 87 9.24 6.42 22.01
N ASP A 88 9.79 5.25 22.28
CA ASP A 88 11.18 4.85 22.03
C ASP A 88 11.37 4.05 20.73
N LYS A 89 10.30 3.85 19.94
CA LYS A 89 10.32 3.04 18.72
C LYS A 89 10.51 3.89 17.48
N VAL A 90 11.28 3.36 16.53
CA VAL A 90 11.61 4.06 15.28
C VAL A 90 11.07 3.25 14.11
N LEU A 91 10.02 3.77 13.48
CA LEU A 91 9.41 3.18 12.29
C LEU A 91 10.07 3.75 11.04
N LEU A 92 10.95 2.97 10.41
CA LEU A 92 11.66 3.36 9.19
C LEU A 92 11.00 2.79 7.93
N PHE A 93 10.84 3.60 6.89
CA PHE A 93 10.30 3.15 5.60
C PHE A 93 10.85 3.99 4.44
N GLU A 94 11.10 3.37 3.29
CA GLU A 94 11.93 3.96 2.22
C GLU A 94 11.17 4.80 1.18
N ASP A 95 9.85 4.95 1.28
CA ASP A 95 9.05 5.54 0.18
C ASP A 95 8.29 6.79 0.61
N THR A 96 7.94 7.63 -0.37
CA THR A 96 7.27 8.92 -0.17
C THR A 96 5.86 8.76 0.41
N ASN A 97 5.19 7.65 0.14
CA ASN A 97 3.86 7.37 0.67
C ASN A 97 3.95 6.77 2.09
N THR A 98 3.86 7.65 3.09
CA THR A 98 3.80 7.28 4.51
C THR A 98 2.68 6.26 4.78
N PRO A 99 2.95 5.14 5.47
CA PRO A 99 1.91 4.21 5.88
C PRO A 99 0.90 4.89 6.82
N VAL A 100 -0.37 4.53 6.68
CA VAL A 100 -1.49 5.08 7.46
C VAL A 100 -2.30 3.94 8.08
N ALA A 101 -2.98 4.22 9.18
CA ALA A 101 -3.91 3.30 9.82
C ALA A 101 -5.35 3.61 9.40
N TRP A 102 -6.10 2.61 8.95
CA TRP A 102 -7.55 2.71 8.74
C TRP A 102 -8.31 1.89 9.76
N LYS A 103 -9.29 2.52 10.42
CA LYS A 103 -10.22 1.83 11.34
C LYS A 103 -11.61 2.44 11.23
N SER A 104 -12.59 1.59 10.95
CA SER A 104 -14.01 1.93 11.01
C SER A 104 -14.39 3.19 10.23
N GLY A 105 -13.75 3.46 9.09
CA GLY A 105 -14.06 4.62 8.25
C GLY A 105 -13.16 5.83 8.40
N LYS A 106 -12.20 5.79 9.33
CA LYS A 106 -11.27 6.90 9.56
C LYS A 106 -9.84 6.47 9.31
N PHE A 107 -9.09 7.36 8.67
CA PHE A 107 -7.64 7.27 8.51
C PHE A 107 -6.92 8.09 9.58
N TYR A 108 -5.75 7.60 9.96
CA TYR A 108 -4.86 8.19 10.94
C TYR A 108 -3.42 8.06 10.43
N GLU A 109 -2.63 9.11 10.60
CA GLU A 109 -1.17 8.95 10.57
C GLU A 109 -0.76 8.03 11.74
N LEU A 110 0.30 7.23 11.59
CA LEU A 110 0.61 6.16 12.59
C LEU A 110 0.83 6.70 14.00
N ARG A 111 1.44 7.88 14.12
CA ARG A 111 1.66 8.55 15.40
C ARG A 111 0.34 8.93 16.07
N ASP A 112 -0.58 9.50 15.32
CA ASP A 112 -1.89 9.90 15.83
C ASP A 112 -2.73 8.66 16.19
N ALA A 113 -2.63 7.59 15.40
CA ALA A 113 -3.29 6.33 15.72
C ALA A 113 -2.84 5.75 17.08
N TYR A 114 -1.58 5.93 17.46
CA TYR A 114 -1.09 5.54 18.77
C TYR A 114 -1.67 6.42 19.89
N PHE A 115 -1.56 7.76 19.76
CA PHE A 115 -2.05 8.68 20.79
C PHE A 115 -3.58 8.64 20.95
N ASP A 116 -4.32 8.32 19.89
CA ASP A 116 -5.78 8.13 19.91
C ASP A 116 -6.19 6.73 20.44
N GLY A 117 -5.24 5.86 20.78
CA GLY A 117 -5.50 4.51 21.28
C GLY A 117 -6.02 3.52 20.22
N VAL A 118 -5.91 3.88 18.94
CA VAL A 118 -6.21 3.00 17.80
C VAL A 118 -5.15 1.92 17.64
N LEU A 119 -3.89 2.27 17.97
CA LEU A 119 -2.75 1.36 18.08
C LEU A 119 -2.25 1.29 19.52
N SER A 120 -1.93 0.09 19.97
CA SER A 120 -1.21 -0.13 21.22
C SER A 120 0.31 -0.11 21.00
N LEU A 121 1.09 0.03 22.07
CA LEU A 121 2.55 -0.08 22.01
C LEU A 121 3.01 -1.41 21.37
N LYS A 122 2.33 -2.51 21.71
CA LYS A 122 2.59 -3.82 21.10
C LYS A 122 2.40 -3.80 19.58
N ASN A 123 1.40 -3.08 19.07
CA ASN A 123 1.22 -2.95 17.62
C ASN A 123 2.36 -2.15 16.98
N VAL A 124 2.85 -1.12 17.66
CA VAL A 124 4.01 -0.33 17.20
C VAL A 124 5.27 -1.19 17.16
N GLU A 125 5.52 -2.01 18.19
CA GLU A 125 6.64 -2.96 18.22
C GLU A 125 6.58 -3.98 17.07
N GLU A 126 5.39 -4.51 16.78
CA GLU A 126 5.19 -5.43 15.66
C GLU A 126 5.41 -4.72 14.31
N LEU A 127 4.99 -3.46 14.18
CA LEU A 127 5.24 -2.67 12.97
C LEU A 127 6.71 -2.34 12.76
N GLU A 128 7.43 -1.98 13.83
CA GLU A 128 8.89 -1.77 13.78
C GLU A 128 9.59 -3.03 13.23
N ALA A 129 9.23 -4.21 13.74
CA ALA A 129 9.79 -5.47 13.26
C ALA A 129 9.44 -5.76 11.78
N ILE A 130 8.21 -5.47 11.35
CA ILE A 130 7.79 -5.62 9.94
C ILE A 130 8.62 -4.69 9.05
N PHE A 131 8.71 -3.42 9.41
CA PHE A 131 9.40 -2.41 8.60
C PHE A 131 10.91 -2.68 8.49
N LEU A 132 11.56 -3.06 9.60
CA LEU A 132 12.96 -3.48 9.60
C LEU A 132 13.21 -4.70 8.70
N LYS A 133 12.28 -5.67 8.68
CA LYS A 133 12.40 -6.85 7.82
C LYS A 133 12.33 -6.45 6.35
N GLU A 134 11.46 -5.53 5.99
CA GLU A 134 11.29 -5.08 4.62
C GLU A 134 12.49 -4.31 4.08
N GLU A 135 13.07 -3.45 4.90
CA GLU A 135 14.32 -2.74 4.59
C GLU A 135 15.44 -3.75 4.27
N ARG A 136 15.56 -4.81 5.08
CA ARG A 136 16.56 -5.87 4.87
C ARG A 136 16.34 -6.66 3.58
N VAL A 137 15.09 -7.05 3.29
CA VAL A 137 14.76 -7.81 2.07
C VAL A 137 15.11 -7.02 0.81
N GLN A 138 14.85 -5.72 0.81
CA GLN A 138 15.20 -4.85 -0.32
C GLN A 138 16.71 -4.73 -0.49
N LYS A 139 17.46 -4.45 0.59
CA LYS A 139 18.93 -4.40 0.56
C LYS A 139 19.58 -5.67 0.00
N VAL A 140 19.08 -6.85 0.39
CA VAL A 140 19.57 -8.14 -0.15
C VAL A 140 19.23 -8.29 -1.64
N THR A 141 18.07 -7.82 -2.07
CA THR A 141 17.65 -7.91 -3.48
C THR A 141 18.54 -7.05 -4.37
N PHE A 142 18.88 -5.83 -3.97
CA PHE A 142 19.78 -4.95 -4.72
C PHE A 142 21.21 -5.52 -4.82
N ASN A 143 21.76 -6.02 -3.72
CA ASN A 143 23.12 -6.58 -3.72
C ASN A 143 23.27 -7.82 -4.62
N ASN A 144 22.21 -8.62 -4.78
CA ASN A 144 22.24 -9.80 -5.64
C ASN A 144 22.17 -9.45 -7.14
N ILE A 145 21.52 -8.33 -7.50
CA ILE A 145 21.49 -7.84 -8.89
C ILE A 145 22.88 -7.36 -9.31
N ASP A 146 23.60 -6.67 -8.43
CA ASP A 146 24.94 -6.12 -8.73
C ASP A 146 26.04 -7.18 -8.80
N SER A 147 25.87 -8.33 -8.12
CA SER A 147 26.83 -9.45 -8.14
C SER A 147 26.69 -10.41 -9.33
N SER A 148 25.71 -10.19 -10.21
CA SER A 148 25.42 -11.04 -11.38
C SER A 148 25.95 -10.48 -12.71
N SER A 149 26.84 -9.47 -12.65
CA SER A 149 27.44 -8.80 -13.82
C SER A 149 28.84 -9.32 -14.14
#